data_AF-A0A2D9F2J7-F1
#
_entry.id   AF-A0A2D9F2J7-F1
#
_cell.length_a   1.000
_cell.length_b   1.000
_cell.length_c   1.000
_cell.angle_alpha   90.00
_cell.angle_beta   90.00
_cell.angle_gamma   90.00
#
_symmetry.space_group_name_H-M   'P 1'
#
loop_
_entity.id
_entity.type
_entity.pdbx_description
1 polymer ?
#
loop_
_entity_poly.entity_id
_entity_poly.type
_entity_poly.pdbx_seq_one_letter_code
_entity_poly.pdbx_strand_id
1 'polypeptide(L)'
;MTNGTDNGGNAPQELEAAMTEVETMIRNARKVIAGGEMLDMTPLGERVASLCTNVRTMALTAADPEAIRRRLEKMVLDLNRLEDDIRAGAGQSPDQSKD
;
A
#
# COMPACT_ATOMS: atom_id res chain seq x y z
N MET A 1 34.99 -12.80 17.16
CA MET A 1 34.97 -11.54 16.39
C MET A 1 33.95 -11.74 15.27
N THR A 2 32.80 -11.07 15.38
CA THR A 2 31.66 -11.20 14.46
C THR A 2 32.02 -10.58 13.11
N ASN A 3 31.97 -11.42 12.06
CA ASN A 3 32.37 -11.07 10.71
C ASN A 3 31.14 -10.64 9.89
N GLY A 4 31.15 -9.40 9.41
CA GLY A 4 30.49 -8.95 8.18
C GLY A 4 28.96 -8.94 8.14
N THR A 5 28.34 -7.88 8.64
CA THR A 5 27.01 -7.47 8.17
C THR A 5 27.19 -6.64 6.90
N ASP A 6 27.39 -7.32 5.78
CA ASP A 6 27.27 -6.74 4.44
C ASP A 6 25.83 -6.93 3.99
N ASN A 7 24.98 -5.94 4.25
CA ASN A 7 23.60 -5.88 3.75
C ASN A 7 23.24 -4.42 3.40
N GLY A 8 24.21 -3.68 2.85
CA GLY A 8 24.03 -2.28 2.43
C GLY A 8 23.66 -2.09 0.96
N GLY A 9 23.72 -3.16 0.14
CA GLY A 9 23.69 -3.04 -1.32
C GLY A 9 22.30 -2.93 -1.97
N ASN A 10 21.25 -3.50 -1.36
CA ASN A 10 19.95 -3.67 -2.02
C ASN A 10 18.76 -2.98 -1.33
N ALA A 11 18.94 -2.41 -0.14
CA ALA A 11 17.87 -1.81 0.65
C ALA A 11 17.05 -0.73 -0.10
N PRO A 12 17.63 0.13 -0.97
CA PRO A 12 16.86 1.10 -1.75
C PRO A 12 16.01 0.46 -2.86
N GLN A 13 16.51 -0.60 -3.50
CA GLN A 13 15.83 -1.26 -4.63
C GLN A 13 14.69 -2.17 -4.16
N GLU A 14 14.91 -2.93 -3.09
CA GLU A 14 13.87 -3.73 -2.43
C GLU A 14 12.71 -2.85 -1.96
N LEU A 15 13.02 -1.61 -1.61
CA LEU A 15 12.05 -0.66 -1.15
C LEU A 15 11.23 -0.03 -2.27
N GLU A 16 11.87 0.42 -3.34
CA GLU A 16 11.15 0.91 -4.52
C GLU A 16 10.21 -0.17 -5.07
N ALA A 17 10.66 -1.43 -5.03
CA ALA A 17 9.82 -2.57 -5.35
C ALA A 17 8.62 -2.71 -4.39
N ALA A 18 8.85 -2.62 -3.07
CA ALA A 18 7.76 -2.70 -2.07
C ALA A 18 6.72 -1.57 -2.23
N MET A 19 7.16 -0.33 -2.47
CA MET A 19 6.24 0.80 -2.75
C MET A 19 5.44 0.56 -4.03
N THR A 20 6.11 0.10 -5.09
CA THR A 20 5.47 -0.20 -6.38
C THR A 20 4.45 -1.33 -6.26
N GLU A 21 4.73 -2.32 -5.42
CA GLU A 21 3.83 -3.42 -5.14
C GLU A 21 2.58 -2.93 -4.42
N VAL A 22 2.72 -2.14 -3.34
CA VAL A 22 1.56 -1.56 -2.63
C VAL A 22 0.72 -0.70 -3.55
N GLU A 23 1.33 0.17 -4.36
CA GLU A 23 0.62 0.97 -5.38
C GLU A 23 -0.16 0.10 -6.38
N THR A 24 0.37 -1.07 -6.71
CA THR A 24 -0.27 -2.03 -7.62
C THR A 24 -1.42 -2.75 -6.93
N MET A 25 -1.22 -3.19 -5.68
CA MET A 25 -2.25 -3.82 -4.86
C MET A 25 -3.43 -2.88 -4.64
N ILE A 26 -3.19 -1.60 -4.31
CA ILE A 26 -4.27 -0.60 -4.15
C ILE A 26 -5.05 -0.42 -5.46
N ARG A 27 -4.35 -0.29 -6.60
CA ARG A 27 -5.02 -0.16 -7.90
C ARG A 27 -5.85 -1.39 -8.28
N ASN A 28 -5.34 -2.59 -8.01
CA ASN A 28 -6.09 -3.82 -8.25
C ASN A 28 -7.28 -3.93 -7.31
N ALA A 29 -7.11 -3.56 -6.04
CA ALA A 29 -8.18 -3.57 -5.07
C ALA A 29 -9.37 -2.71 -5.49
N ARG A 30 -9.10 -1.49 -5.95
CA ARG A 30 -10.13 -0.58 -6.46
C ARG A 30 -10.86 -1.16 -7.68
N LYS A 31 -10.16 -1.86 -8.58
CA LYS A 31 -10.80 -2.53 -9.73
C LYS A 31 -11.73 -3.66 -9.31
N VAL A 32 -11.30 -4.49 -8.35
CA VAL A 32 -12.09 -5.61 -7.83
C VAL A 32 -13.35 -5.10 -7.13
N ILE A 33 -13.22 -4.07 -6.28
CA ILE A 33 -14.36 -3.44 -5.60
C ILE A 33 -15.33 -2.80 -6.61
N ALA A 34 -14.82 -2.11 -7.63
CA ALA A 34 -15.67 -1.54 -8.68
C ALA A 34 -16.41 -2.62 -9.50
N GLY A 35 -15.86 -3.84 -9.56
CA GLY A 35 -16.52 -5.01 -10.14
C GLY A 35 -17.56 -5.67 -9.24
N GLY A 36 -17.73 -5.20 -7.99
CA GLY A 36 -18.65 -5.78 -7.00
C GLY A 36 -18.13 -7.07 -6.37
N GLU A 37 -16.85 -7.37 -6.51
CA GLU A 37 -16.23 -8.59 -5.98
C GLU A 37 -15.72 -8.37 -4.54
N MET A 38 -15.82 -9.43 -3.72
CA MET A 38 -15.24 -9.44 -2.38
C MET A 38 -13.73 -9.65 -2.47
N LEU A 39 -12.97 -8.77 -1.82
CA LEU A 39 -11.52 -8.82 -1.80
C LEU A 39 -11.00 -8.95 -0.36
N ASP A 40 -10.10 -9.90 -0.14
CA ASP A 40 -9.32 -9.97 1.10
C ASP A 40 -8.24 -8.87 1.09
N MET A 41 -8.34 -7.95 2.06
CA MET A 41 -7.41 -6.83 2.23
C MET A 41 -6.24 -7.17 3.17
N THR A 42 -6.24 -8.34 3.81
CA THR A 42 -5.18 -8.75 4.75
C THR A 42 -3.79 -8.64 4.12
N PRO A 43 -3.54 -9.10 2.89
CA PRO A 43 -2.21 -8.99 2.28
C PRO A 43 -1.76 -7.53 2.06
N LEU A 44 -2.70 -6.64 1.73
CA LEU A 44 -2.41 -5.21 1.56
C LEU A 44 -2.03 -4.59 2.91
N GLY A 45 -2.75 -4.93 3.98
CA GLY A 45 -2.46 -4.48 5.33
C GLY A 45 -1.05 -4.91 5.81
N GLU A 46 -0.69 -6.17 5.60
CA GLU A 46 0.64 -6.69 5.95
C GLU A 46 1.75 -5.97 5.17
N ARG A 47 1.54 -5.71 3.88
CA ARG A 47 2.53 -5.02 3.05
C ARG A 47 2.72 -3.56 3.47
N VAL A 48 1.65 -2.86 3.79
CA VAL A 48 1.70 -1.49 4.32
C VAL A 48 2.40 -1.46 5.69
N ALA A 49 2.10 -2.39 6.59
CA ALA A 49 2.75 -2.48 7.90
C ALA A 49 4.27 -2.71 7.79
N SER A 50 4.69 -3.56 6.86
CA SER A 50 6.11 -3.77 6.56
C SER A 50 6.77 -2.49 6.04
N LEU A 51 6.10 -1.75 5.14
CA LEU A 51 6.56 -0.45 4.66
C LEU A 51 6.71 0.58 5.78
N CYS A 52 5.73 0.68 6.69
CA CYS A 52 5.80 1.57 7.85
C CYS A 52 6.96 1.25 8.79
N THR A 53 7.28 -0.03 8.99
CA THR A 53 8.42 -0.46 9.81
C THR A 53 9.74 -0.01 9.19
N ASN A 54 9.81 0.00 7.86
CA ASN A 54 11.03 0.33 7.12
C ASN A 54 11.17 1.82 6.83
N VAL A 55 10.10 2.64 6.89
CA VAL A 55 10.09 4.10 6.58
C VAL A 55 11.23 4.89 7.21
N ARG A 56 11.58 4.59 8.46
CA ARG A 56 12.68 5.28 9.13
C ARG A 56 14.01 4.99 8.45
N THR A 57 14.27 3.72 8.13
CA THR A 57 15.45 3.31 7.37
C THR A 57 15.43 3.94 5.98
N MET A 58 14.27 3.97 5.31
CA MET A 58 14.09 4.61 4.01
C MET A 58 14.52 6.07 4.00
N ALA A 59 14.05 6.86 4.97
CA ALA A 59 14.34 8.29 5.06
C ALA A 59 15.84 8.56 5.29
N LEU A 60 16.55 7.63 5.93
CA LEU A 60 17.97 7.76 6.25
C LEU A 60 18.90 7.30 5.13
N THR A 61 18.46 6.39 4.25
CA THR A 61 19.30 5.81 3.19
C THR A 61 18.94 6.30 1.79
N ALA A 62 17.89 7.11 1.64
CA ALA A 62 17.42 7.57 0.34
C ALA A 62 18.29 8.68 -0.26
N ALA A 63 18.56 8.57 -1.56
CA ALA A 63 19.18 9.63 -2.34
C ALA A 63 18.26 10.86 -2.48
N ASP A 64 16.94 10.66 -2.52
CA ASP A 64 15.93 11.72 -2.53
C ASP A 64 14.80 11.42 -1.52
N PRO A 65 14.96 11.82 -0.24
CA PRO A 65 13.96 11.62 0.80
C PRO A 65 12.64 12.34 0.50
N GLU A 66 12.68 13.43 -0.27
CA GLU A 66 11.51 14.25 -0.58
C GLU A 66 10.64 13.56 -1.65
N ALA A 67 11.25 12.89 -2.62
CA ALA A 67 10.52 12.01 -3.55
C ALA A 67 9.83 10.86 -2.81
N ILE A 68 10.50 10.25 -1.82
CA ILE A 68 9.91 9.20 -0.98
C ILE A 68 8.72 9.75 -0.20
N ARG A 69 8.86 10.93 0.42
CA ARG A 69 7.77 11.58 1.16
C ARG A 69 6.54 11.78 0.28
N ARG A 70 6.70 12.41 -0.89
CA ARG A 70 5.59 12.63 -1.83
C ARG A 70 4.91 11.33 -2.26
N ARG A 71 5.68 10.26 -2.43
CA ARG A 71 5.16 8.95 -2.83
C ARG A 71 4.39 8.26 -1.70
N LEU A 72 4.86 8.39 -0.45
CA LEU A 72 4.14 7.93 0.74
C LEU A 72 2.82 8.70 0.94
N GLU A 73 2.85 10.03 0.81
CA GLU A 73 1.64 10.88 0.88
C GLU A 73 0.60 10.46 -0.16
N LYS A 74 1.03 10.21 -1.39
CA LYS A 74 0.17 9.70 -2.45
C LYS A 74 -0.45 8.34 -2.09
N MET A 75 0.34 7.40 -1.58
CA MET A 75 -0.19 6.09 -1.15
C MET A 75 -1.24 6.22 -0.06
N VAL A 76 -1.06 7.12 0.91
CA VAL A 76 -2.07 7.39 1.94
C VAL A 76 -3.37 7.93 1.33
N LEU A 77 -3.27 8.86 0.37
CA LEU A 77 -4.45 9.35 -0.35
C LEU A 77 -5.15 8.24 -1.14
N ASP A 78 -4.39 7.36 -1.79
CA ASP A 78 -4.93 6.23 -2.56
C ASP A 78 -5.61 5.20 -1.64
N LEU A 79 -5.08 4.95 -0.43
CA LEU A 79 -5.69 4.11 0.60
C LEU A 79 -6.99 4.71 1.15
N ASN A 80 -7.02 6.01 1.41
CA ASN A 80 -8.25 6.69 1.86
C ASN A 80 -9.34 6.62 0.78
N ARG A 81 -8.98 6.80 -0.49
CA ARG A 81 -9.93 6.62 -1.60
C ARG A 81 -10.44 5.19 -1.71
N LEU A 82 -9.56 4.21 -1.50
CA LEU A 82 -9.94 2.80 -1.46
C LEU A 82 -10.94 2.55 -0.32
N GLU A 83 -10.73 3.12 0.86
CA GLU A 83 -11.70 3.05 1.97
C GLU A 83 -13.06 3.66 1.59
N ASP A 84 -13.07 4.83 0.96
CA ASP A 84 -14.30 5.47 0.48
C ASP A 84 -15.02 4.61 -0.56
N ASP A 85 -14.27 4.02 -1.52
CA ASP A 85 -14.80 3.11 -2.53
C ASP A 85 -15.44 1.86 -1.87
N ILE A 86 -14.80 1.28 -0.85
CA ILE A 86 -15.34 0.15 -0.06
C ILE A 86 -16.63 0.57 0.65
N ARG A 87 -16.64 1.75 1.29
CA ARG A 87 -17.80 2.25 2.04
C ARG A 87 -18.97 2.55 1.11
N ALA A 88 -18.70 3.11 -0.07
CA ALA A 88 -19.70 3.36 -1.10
C ALA A 88 -20.26 2.05 -1.68
N GLY A 89 -19.40 1.05 -1.93
CA GLY A 89 -19.81 -0.27 -2.38
C GLY A 89 -20.63 -1.04 -1.33
N ALA A 90 -20.26 -0.95 -0.05
CA ALA A 90 -21.04 -1.51 1.06
C ALA A 90 -22.41 -0.81 1.25
N GLY A 91 -22.49 0.47 0.89
CA GLY A 91 -23.74 1.24 0.85
C GLY A 91 -24.67 0.88 -0.31
N GLN A 92 -24.17 0.18 -1.34
CA GLN A 92 -24.96 -0.37 -2.45
C GLN A 92 -25.38 -1.81 -2.15
N SER A 93 -26.01 -2.06 -1.00
CA SER A 93 -26.82 -3.27 -0.87
C SER A 93 -28.08 -3.06 -1.75
N PRO A 94 -28.41 -3.97 -2.69
CA PRO A 94 -29.66 -3.88 -3.43
C PRO A 94 -30.83 -4.28 -2.52
N ASP A 95 -31.21 -3.42 -1.59
CA ASP A 95 -32.52 -3.46 -0.96
C ASP A 95 -33.51 -2.67 -1.84
N GLN A 96 -33.81 -3.23 -3.00
CA GLN A 96 -35.10 -3.00 -3.66
C GLN A 96 -35.87 -4.33 -3.66
N SER A 97 -36.03 -4.89 -2.47
CA SER A 97 -37.12 -5.81 -2.16
C SER A 97 -38.17 -5.01 -1.39
N LYS A 98 -39.15 -4.46 -2.10
CA LYS A 98 -40.51 -4.30 -1.59
C LYS A 98 -41.45 -3.89 -2.72
N ASP A 99 -42.26 -4.88 -3.08
CA ASP A 99 -43.66 -4.84 -3.53
C ASP A 99 -44.09 -3.81 -4.59
#